data_AF-R9MBM5-F1
#
_entry.id   AF-R9MBM5-F1
#
_cell.length_a   1.000
_cell.length_b   1.000
_cell.length_c   1.000
_cell.angle_alpha   90.00
_cell.angle_beta   90.00
_cell.angle_gamma   90.00
#
_symmetry.space_group_name_H-M   'P 1'
#
loop_
_entity.id
_entity.type
_entity.pdbx_description
1 polymer ?
#
loop_
_entity_poly.entity_id
_entity_poly.type
_entity_poly.pdbx_seq_one_letter_code
_entity_poly.pdbx_strand_id
1 'polypeptide(L)'
;MDIIEQKINTRDYLTKSNLPASDYVINPYVGCTHACKYCYARFMKRFTGHREEWGKFIDIKRCEKPINLKRLKGKSVFMSSVTDCYNSYEKKYGITRKILEQLVNADCQLTISTKSTLILRDIELLKRMSNLKVAFSINTLDDDFRADMDKGSSIKDRLHAIEKLHNVGIHTVLFMSPIFPYITEWKEIIDSTKENVCEYWFENLNLRGEYKSSILSYINTHHSDLKEKYETIYLEKDSTYWNTLADLLNTYCDKLGLNYVNYFYHEKLVKEKLNNQ
;
A
#
# COMPACT_ATOMS: atom_id res chain seq x y z
N MET A 1 -2.26 -3.18 -26.39
CA MET A 1 -0.93 -2.56 -26.19
C MET A 1 -0.29 -3.24 -25.00
N ASP A 2 0.76 -4.00 -25.27
CA ASP A 2 1.43 -4.87 -24.31
C ASP A 2 2.21 -4.07 -23.27
N ILE A 3 2.42 -4.66 -22.10
CA ILE A 3 3.21 -4.04 -21.03
C ILE A 3 4.69 -4.17 -21.37
N ILE A 4 5.44 -3.08 -21.21
CA ILE A 4 6.89 -3.07 -21.41
C ILE A 4 7.58 -3.72 -20.21
N GLU A 5 8.25 -4.84 -20.44
CA GLU A 5 9.02 -5.57 -19.42
C GLU A 5 10.51 -5.28 -19.59
N GLN A 6 11.16 -4.70 -18.58
CA GLN A 6 12.59 -4.43 -18.61
C GLN A 6 13.31 -5.08 -17.42
N LYS A 7 14.35 -5.86 -17.66
CA LYS A 7 15.20 -6.39 -16.57
C LYS A 7 16.26 -5.34 -16.24
N ILE A 8 16.33 -4.95 -14.97
CA ILE A 8 17.31 -3.96 -14.49
C ILE A 8 18.17 -4.55 -13.37
N ASN A 9 19.47 -4.22 -13.39
CA ASN A 9 20.37 -4.60 -12.31
C ASN A 9 20.33 -3.54 -11.21
N THR A 10 20.23 -3.98 -9.97
CA THR A 10 20.33 -3.12 -8.79
C THR A 10 21.50 -3.55 -7.92
N ARG A 11 22.09 -2.59 -7.20
CA ARG A 11 23.24 -2.84 -6.33
C ARG A 11 22.85 -3.60 -5.05
N ASP A 12 21.62 -3.39 -4.60
CA ASP A 12 21.04 -3.98 -3.38
C ASP A 12 19.51 -3.92 -3.47
N TYR A 13 18.81 -4.90 -2.92
CA TYR A 13 17.36 -4.83 -2.74
C TYR A 13 16.97 -3.90 -1.58
N LEU A 14 17.85 -3.74 -0.58
CA LEU A 14 17.64 -2.86 0.58
C LEU A 14 17.99 -1.41 0.25
N THR A 15 16.98 -0.55 0.31
CA THR A 15 17.16 0.91 0.23
C THR A 15 16.81 1.54 1.58
N LYS A 16 17.61 2.48 2.08
CA LYS A 16 17.26 3.24 3.28
C LYS A 16 15.96 4.01 3.03
N SER A 17 15.08 4.03 4.02
CA SER A 17 13.76 4.62 3.92
C SER A 17 13.67 5.93 4.70
N ASN A 18 12.91 6.88 4.16
CA ASN A 18 12.47 8.08 4.87
C ASN A 18 11.02 7.94 5.38
N LEU A 19 10.40 6.76 5.25
CA LEU A 19 9.06 6.52 5.76
C LEU A 19 9.06 6.55 7.30
N PRO A 20 8.01 7.11 7.94
CA PRO A 20 7.89 7.12 9.40
C PRO A 20 8.00 5.71 9.99
N ALA A 21 7.32 4.75 9.38
CA ALA A 21 7.19 3.41 9.94
C ALA A 21 8.30 2.42 9.55
N SER A 22 9.34 2.84 8.80
CA SER A 22 10.35 1.88 8.31
C SER A 22 11.77 2.44 8.21
N ASP A 23 12.78 1.63 8.53
CA ASP A 23 14.21 1.93 8.35
C ASP A 23 14.68 1.63 6.93
N TYR A 24 14.16 0.55 6.35
CA TYR A 24 14.47 0.11 4.99
C TYR A 24 13.20 -0.13 4.17
N VAL A 25 13.33 -0.02 2.85
CA VAL A 25 12.32 -0.48 1.90
C VAL A 25 12.91 -1.48 0.94
N ILE A 26 12.06 -2.43 0.52
CA ILE A 26 12.35 -3.33 -0.57
C ILE A 26 11.25 -3.19 -1.63
N ASN A 27 11.67 -2.85 -2.85
CA ASN A 27 10.78 -2.76 -4.00
C ASN A 27 11.34 -3.70 -5.08
N PRO A 28 10.79 -4.92 -5.22
CA PRO A 28 11.26 -5.93 -6.17
C PRO A 28 11.11 -5.49 -7.63
N TYR A 29 10.22 -4.53 -7.87
CA TYR A 29 9.92 -3.97 -9.18
C TYR A 29 9.96 -2.43 -9.16
N VAL A 30 9.98 -1.81 -10.35
CA VAL A 30 9.59 -0.40 -10.56
C VAL A 30 8.46 -0.37 -11.59
N GLY A 31 7.44 0.48 -11.37
CA GLY A 31 6.16 0.34 -12.06
C GLY A 31 5.23 -0.64 -11.33
N CYS A 32 3.97 -0.69 -11.71
CA CYS A 32 2.99 -1.61 -11.10
C CYS A 32 1.78 -1.81 -12.02
N THR A 33 1.43 -3.06 -12.29
CA THR A 33 0.38 -3.42 -13.26
C THR A 33 -1.03 -3.35 -12.69
N HIS A 34 -1.17 -3.10 -11.39
CA HIS A 34 -2.44 -2.67 -10.79
C HIS A 34 -2.91 -1.32 -11.36
N ALA A 35 -1.99 -0.51 -11.92
CA ALA A 35 -2.31 0.68 -12.70
C ALA A 35 -3.24 1.69 -12.00
N CYS A 36 -3.17 1.83 -10.66
CA CYS A 36 -4.17 2.61 -9.95
C CYS A 36 -4.25 4.06 -10.45
N LYS A 37 -5.47 4.59 -10.65
CA LYS A 37 -5.73 5.97 -11.11
C LYS A 37 -5.14 7.01 -10.16
N TYR A 38 -5.16 6.72 -8.86
CA TYR A 38 -4.67 7.58 -7.77
C TYR A 38 -3.21 7.30 -7.35
N CYS A 39 -2.46 6.44 -8.05
CA CYS A 39 -1.19 5.95 -7.54
C CYS A 39 -0.12 7.05 -7.40
N TYR A 40 0.34 7.30 -6.18
CA TYR A 40 1.40 8.27 -5.94
C TYR A 40 2.72 7.84 -6.59
N ALA A 41 3.02 6.54 -6.63
CA ALA A 41 4.27 5.97 -7.16
C ALA A 41 4.54 6.26 -8.64
N ARG A 42 3.58 6.87 -9.36
CA ARG A 42 3.79 7.48 -10.68
C ARG A 42 5.00 8.40 -10.74
N PHE A 43 5.36 9.05 -9.62
CA PHE A 43 6.54 9.90 -9.55
C PHE A 43 7.84 9.15 -9.90
N MET A 44 7.88 7.82 -9.73
CA MET A 44 9.05 6.99 -10.04
C MET A 44 9.49 7.08 -11.50
N LYS A 45 8.58 7.39 -12.44
CA LYS A 45 8.90 7.61 -13.86
C LYS A 45 10.01 8.66 -14.07
N ARG A 46 10.10 9.65 -13.18
CA ARG A 46 11.13 10.70 -13.23
C ARG A 46 12.55 10.15 -13.00
N PHE A 47 12.67 9.02 -12.32
CA PHE A 47 13.95 8.39 -11.99
C PHE A 47 14.32 7.24 -12.94
N THR A 48 13.36 6.72 -13.70
CA THR A 48 13.56 5.59 -14.62
C THR A 48 13.57 6.00 -16.09
N GLY A 49 13.07 7.19 -16.43
CA GLY A 49 13.01 7.67 -17.82
C GLY A 49 11.82 7.12 -18.62
N HIS A 50 10.95 6.34 -17.98
CA HIS A 50 9.71 5.84 -18.59
C HIS A 50 8.78 6.97 -19.02
N ARG A 51 8.31 6.92 -20.26
CA ARG A 51 7.32 7.87 -20.83
C ARG A 51 5.92 7.25 -20.93
N GLU A 52 5.85 5.93 -20.85
CA GLU A 52 4.64 5.13 -20.96
C GLU A 52 3.61 5.47 -19.88
N GLU A 53 2.33 5.23 -20.16
CA GLU A 53 1.26 5.36 -19.17
C GLU A 53 1.55 4.50 -17.91
N TRP A 54 1.16 4.98 -16.74
CA TRP A 54 1.30 4.21 -15.50
C TRP A 54 0.55 2.89 -15.59
N GLY A 55 1.24 1.79 -15.27
CA GLY A 55 0.69 0.43 -15.44
C GLY A 55 0.93 -0.19 -16.81
N LYS A 56 1.65 0.49 -17.71
CA LYS A 56 2.11 -0.04 -19.01
C LYS A 56 3.59 -0.42 -19.06
N PHE A 57 4.28 -0.37 -17.93
CA PHE A 57 5.66 -0.85 -17.81
C PHE A 57 5.88 -1.54 -16.47
N ILE A 58 6.88 -2.44 -16.43
CA ILE A 58 7.38 -3.06 -15.23
C ILE A 58 8.89 -3.31 -15.38
N ASP A 59 9.67 -2.73 -14.48
CA ASP A 59 11.09 -3.02 -14.33
C ASP A 59 11.28 -4.16 -13.32
N ILE A 60 11.90 -5.24 -13.76
CA ILE A 60 12.21 -6.42 -12.94
C ILE A 60 13.59 -6.24 -12.36
N LYS A 61 13.68 -5.95 -11.06
CA LYS A 61 14.99 -5.80 -10.41
C LYS A 61 15.68 -7.14 -10.22
N ARG A 62 16.98 -7.14 -10.51
CA ARG A 62 17.90 -8.25 -10.26
C ARG A 62 19.06 -7.73 -9.44
N CYS A 63 19.34 -8.40 -8.34
CA CYS A 63 20.53 -8.18 -7.54
C CYS A 63 21.32 -9.48 -7.51
N GLU A 64 22.60 -9.42 -7.87
CA GLU A 64 23.51 -10.57 -7.81
C GLU A 64 23.94 -10.89 -6.37
N LYS A 65 23.90 -9.88 -5.50
CA LYS A 65 24.30 -10.01 -4.10
C LYS A 65 23.10 -10.41 -3.24
N PRO A 66 23.28 -11.36 -2.29
CA PRO A 66 22.25 -11.66 -1.31
C PRO A 66 22.03 -10.46 -0.38
N ILE A 67 20.83 -10.39 0.20
CA ILE A 67 20.48 -9.38 1.19
C ILE A 67 21.37 -9.55 2.43
N ASN A 68 22.05 -8.49 2.85
CA ASN A 68 22.87 -8.52 4.05
C ASN A 68 22.01 -8.43 5.32
N LEU A 69 21.65 -9.58 5.89
CA LEU A 69 20.80 -9.69 7.08
C LEU A 69 21.36 -8.99 8.32
N LYS A 70 22.68 -8.79 8.43
CA LYS A 70 23.27 -8.06 9.56
C LYS A 70 22.80 -6.60 9.62
N ARG A 71 22.46 -6.00 8.48
CA ARG A 71 21.92 -4.63 8.41
C ARG A 71 20.48 -4.52 8.90
N LEU A 72 19.79 -5.65 8.99
CA LEU A 72 18.37 -5.71 9.37
C LEU A 72 18.15 -5.97 10.85
N LYS A 73 19.20 -6.35 11.60
CA LYS A 73 19.10 -6.70 13.02
C LYS A 73 18.40 -5.60 13.83
N GLY A 74 17.22 -5.91 14.39
CA GLY A 74 16.41 -4.98 15.18
C GLY A 74 15.86 -3.78 14.39
N LYS A 75 15.77 -3.90 13.06
CA LYS A 75 15.27 -2.85 12.16
C LYS A 75 13.91 -3.20 11.58
N SER A 76 13.30 -2.22 10.95
CA SER A 76 12.03 -2.35 10.22
C SER A 76 12.25 -2.31 8.70
N VAL A 77 11.53 -3.17 7.98
CA VAL A 77 11.56 -3.29 6.53
C VAL A 77 10.15 -3.22 5.98
N PHE A 78 9.90 -2.30 5.05
CA PHE A 78 8.63 -2.18 4.35
C PHE A 78 8.79 -2.60 2.90
N MET A 79 8.08 -3.65 2.52
CA MET A 79 8.04 -4.15 1.15
C MET A 79 6.83 -3.58 0.43
N SER A 80 7.00 -3.20 -0.84
CA SER A 80 5.97 -2.54 -1.67
C SER A 80 5.70 -1.07 -1.32
N SER A 81 6.74 -0.25 -1.12
CA SER A 81 6.51 1.18 -0.94
C SER A 81 6.07 1.86 -2.25
N VAL A 82 6.78 1.64 -3.36
CA VAL A 82 6.52 2.33 -4.65
C VAL A 82 6.18 1.38 -5.81
N THR A 83 5.77 0.17 -5.49
CA THR A 83 5.26 -0.87 -6.41
C THR A 83 4.42 -1.83 -5.58
N ASP A 84 3.72 -2.77 -6.21
CA ASP A 84 3.17 -3.93 -5.51
C ASP A 84 4.09 -5.14 -5.74
N CYS A 85 4.67 -5.70 -4.68
CA CYS A 85 5.55 -6.86 -4.79
C CYS A 85 4.84 -8.12 -5.33
N TYR A 86 3.52 -8.19 -5.25
CA TYR A 86 2.69 -9.28 -5.76
C TYR A 86 1.85 -8.88 -6.97
N ASN A 87 2.28 -7.86 -7.73
CA ASN A 87 1.69 -7.53 -9.02
C ASN A 87 1.67 -8.75 -9.97
N SER A 88 0.89 -8.69 -11.05
CA SER A 88 0.65 -9.85 -11.93
C SER A 88 1.92 -10.49 -12.52
N TYR A 89 3.02 -9.76 -12.65
CA TYR A 89 4.30 -10.25 -13.18
C TYR A 89 5.12 -11.03 -12.15
N GLU A 90 4.79 -10.95 -10.86
CA GLU A 90 5.40 -11.78 -9.82
C GLU A 90 5.11 -13.28 -10.04
N LYS A 91 4.01 -13.63 -10.72
CA LYS A 91 3.73 -15.02 -11.14
C LYS A 91 4.82 -15.56 -12.07
N LYS A 92 5.35 -14.72 -12.96
CA LYS A 92 6.36 -15.05 -13.97
C LYS A 92 7.78 -14.99 -13.40
N TYR A 93 8.09 -13.97 -12.61
CA TYR A 93 9.47 -13.68 -12.23
C TYR A 93 9.88 -14.18 -10.83
N GLY A 94 8.95 -14.29 -9.90
CA GLY A 94 9.22 -14.84 -8.56
C GLY A 94 10.24 -14.02 -7.74
N ILE A 95 10.41 -12.72 -8.01
CA ILE A 95 11.44 -11.90 -7.35
C ILE A 95 11.08 -11.70 -5.87
N THR A 96 9.80 -11.43 -5.59
CA THR A 96 9.31 -11.27 -4.22
C THR A 96 9.52 -12.55 -3.44
N ARG A 97 9.14 -13.71 -3.99
CA ARG A 97 9.40 -15.00 -3.34
C ARG A 97 10.88 -15.22 -3.01
N LYS A 98 11.78 -14.96 -3.97
CA LYS A 98 13.24 -15.09 -3.76
C LYS A 98 13.79 -14.14 -2.69
N ILE A 99 13.19 -12.96 -2.55
CA ILE A 99 13.53 -12.03 -1.48
C ILE A 99 13.02 -12.58 -0.14
N LEU A 100 11.78 -13.05 -0.09
CA LEU A 100 11.20 -13.63 1.13
C LEU A 100 11.98 -14.86 1.60
N GLU A 101 12.47 -15.70 0.69
CA GLU A 101 13.35 -16.85 0.99
C GLU A 101 14.64 -16.44 1.71
N GLN A 102 15.20 -15.27 1.37
CA GLN A 102 16.36 -14.71 2.07
C GLN A 102 16.00 -14.10 3.43
N LEU A 103 14.78 -13.61 3.59
CA LEU A 103 14.33 -12.89 4.79
C LEU A 103 13.71 -13.80 5.87
N VAL A 104 13.50 -15.09 5.60
CA VAL A 104 12.85 -16.03 6.56
C VAL A 104 13.45 -15.96 7.97
N ASN A 105 14.78 -15.89 8.07
CA ASN A 105 15.49 -15.87 9.35
C ASN A 105 16.04 -14.46 9.68
N ALA A 106 15.50 -13.42 9.07
CA ALA A 106 15.92 -12.05 9.34
C ALA A 106 15.40 -11.61 10.72
N ASP A 107 16.30 -11.07 11.55
CA ASP A 107 15.94 -10.43 12.81
C ASP A 107 15.45 -8.99 12.55
N CYS A 108 14.25 -8.87 11.96
CA CYS A 108 13.64 -7.58 11.64
C CYS A 108 12.12 -7.66 11.66
N GLN A 109 11.46 -6.51 11.83
CA GLN A 109 10.04 -6.39 11.52
C GLN A 109 9.86 -6.23 10.01
N LEU A 110 9.23 -7.21 9.36
CA LEU A 110 8.86 -7.14 7.95
C LEU A 110 7.38 -6.74 7.82
N THR A 111 7.11 -5.69 7.07
CA THR A 111 5.77 -5.33 6.62
C THR A 111 5.67 -5.52 5.11
N ILE A 112 4.65 -6.23 4.64
CA ILE A 112 4.36 -6.40 3.22
C ILE A 112 3.03 -5.73 2.93
N SER A 113 2.99 -4.78 1.99
CA SER A 113 1.75 -4.19 1.49
C SER A 113 1.39 -4.76 0.11
N THR A 114 0.13 -5.11 -0.13
CA THR A 114 -0.34 -5.59 -1.44
C THR A 114 -1.84 -5.37 -1.68
N LYS A 115 -2.24 -5.45 -2.94
CA LYS A 115 -3.63 -5.57 -3.44
C LYS A 115 -3.91 -6.93 -4.09
N SER A 116 -2.98 -7.88 -3.99
CA SER A 116 -2.99 -9.12 -4.76
C SER A 116 -3.07 -10.35 -3.87
N THR A 117 -3.97 -11.27 -4.19
CA THR A 117 -4.10 -12.57 -3.53
C THR A 117 -2.95 -13.54 -3.86
N LEU A 118 -2.04 -13.17 -4.77
CA LEU A 118 -0.86 -13.98 -5.08
C LEU A 118 0.02 -14.22 -3.85
N ILE A 119 -0.03 -13.36 -2.84
CA ILE A 119 0.65 -13.55 -1.55
C ILE A 119 0.31 -14.90 -0.89
N LEU A 120 -0.89 -15.44 -1.11
CA LEU A 120 -1.31 -16.73 -0.55
C LEU A 120 -0.48 -17.91 -1.09
N ARG A 121 0.15 -17.77 -2.27
CA ARG A 121 1.12 -18.75 -2.81
C ARG A 121 2.28 -18.99 -1.83
N ASP A 122 2.68 -17.94 -1.12
CA ASP A 122 3.87 -17.94 -0.28
C ASP A 122 3.51 -18.10 1.21
N ILE A 123 2.29 -18.50 1.56
CA ILE A 123 1.79 -18.59 2.95
C ILE A 123 2.68 -19.45 3.86
N GLU A 124 3.19 -20.59 3.37
CA GLU A 124 4.10 -21.45 4.14
C GLU A 124 5.48 -20.82 4.37
N LEU A 125 5.90 -19.91 3.49
CA LEU A 125 7.11 -19.13 3.69
C LEU A 125 6.88 -18.01 4.71
N LEU A 126 5.73 -17.33 4.62
CA LEU A 126 5.34 -16.25 5.52
C LEU A 126 5.18 -16.72 6.97
N LYS A 127 4.61 -17.91 7.19
CA LYS A 127 4.45 -18.53 8.52
C LYS A 127 5.77 -18.76 9.26
N ARG A 128 6.90 -18.79 8.55
CA ARG A 128 8.22 -19.00 9.14
C ARG A 128 8.87 -17.69 9.61
N MET A 129 8.27 -16.55 9.32
CA MET A 129 8.79 -15.23 9.71
C MET A 129 8.25 -14.83 11.08
N SER A 130 9.14 -14.50 12.01
CA SER A 130 8.77 -14.25 13.42
C SER A 130 8.08 -12.91 13.66
N ASN A 131 8.36 -11.88 12.86
CA ASN A 131 7.80 -10.55 13.01
C ASN A 131 7.33 -10.01 11.65
N LEU A 132 6.19 -10.54 11.19
CA LEU A 132 5.59 -10.22 9.90
C LEU A 132 4.23 -9.54 10.09
N LYS A 133 4.05 -8.40 9.43
CA LYS A 133 2.74 -7.79 9.17
C LYS A 133 2.40 -7.87 7.67
N VAL A 134 1.19 -8.29 7.35
CA VAL A 134 0.67 -8.25 5.97
C VAL A 134 -0.47 -7.26 5.87
N ALA A 135 -0.23 -6.18 5.14
CA ALA A 135 -1.18 -5.13 4.84
C ALA A 135 -1.87 -5.35 3.49
N PHE A 136 -3.19 -5.43 3.50
CA PHE A 136 -4.01 -5.41 2.29
C PHE A 136 -4.62 -4.05 2.07
N SER A 137 -4.46 -3.46 0.89
CA SER A 137 -5.15 -2.20 0.60
C SER A 137 -6.62 -2.43 0.22
N ILE A 138 -7.52 -1.96 1.08
CA ILE A 138 -8.97 -2.02 0.89
C ILE A 138 -9.54 -0.66 1.30
N ASN A 139 -10.06 0.10 0.35
CA ASN A 139 -10.61 1.44 0.57
C ASN A 139 -12.08 1.57 0.14
N THR A 140 -12.71 0.45 -0.20
CA THR A 140 -14.11 0.33 -0.59
C THR A 140 -14.56 -1.12 -0.38
N LEU A 141 -15.86 -1.33 -0.18
CA LEU A 141 -16.52 -2.63 -0.33
C LEU A 141 -17.16 -2.82 -1.71
N ASP A 142 -17.24 -1.75 -2.49
CA ASP A 142 -17.77 -1.74 -3.85
C ASP A 142 -16.68 -2.15 -4.86
N ASP A 143 -16.90 -3.30 -5.50
CA ASP A 143 -15.95 -3.86 -6.47
C ASP A 143 -16.00 -3.14 -7.83
N ASP A 144 -17.08 -2.41 -8.14
CA ASP A 144 -17.17 -1.57 -9.34
C ASP A 144 -16.31 -0.32 -9.17
N PHE A 145 -16.43 0.37 -8.03
CA PHE A 145 -15.50 1.46 -7.68
C PHE A 145 -14.04 0.98 -7.68
N ARG A 146 -13.76 -0.22 -7.15
CA ARG A 146 -12.42 -0.82 -7.23
C ARG A 146 -11.99 -1.02 -8.68
N ALA A 147 -12.87 -1.50 -9.56
CA ALA A 147 -12.57 -1.71 -10.99
C ALA A 147 -12.26 -0.41 -11.73
N ASP A 148 -12.94 0.67 -11.38
CA ASP A 148 -12.63 1.98 -11.89
C ASP A 148 -11.27 2.48 -11.43
N MET A 149 -10.85 2.12 -10.21
CA MET A 149 -9.64 2.67 -9.62
C MET A 149 -8.38 1.87 -9.89
N ASP A 150 -8.43 0.54 -9.84
CA ASP A 150 -7.26 -0.34 -9.96
C ASP A 150 -7.58 -1.72 -10.57
N LYS A 151 -6.50 -2.43 -10.93
CA LYS A 151 -6.53 -3.77 -11.54
C LYS A 151 -5.95 -4.83 -10.60
N GLY A 152 -6.02 -4.60 -9.29
CA GLY A 152 -5.66 -5.60 -8.29
C GLY A 152 -6.69 -6.73 -8.19
N SER A 153 -6.57 -7.58 -7.18
CA SER A 153 -7.60 -8.58 -6.88
C SER A 153 -8.94 -7.90 -6.54
N SER A 154 -10.07 -8.60 -6.73
CA SER A 154 -11.38 -8.11 -6.30
C SER A 154 -11.40 -7.84 -4.79
N ILE A 155 -12.29 -6.97 -4.31
CA ILE A 155 -12.43 -6.70 -2.87
C ILE A 155 -12.77 -7.98 -2.10
N LYS A 156 -13.69 -8.78 -2.63
CA LYS A 156 -14.04 -10.09 -2.06
C LYS A 156 -12.82 -10.99 -1.89
N ASP A 157 -11.96 -11.06 -2.91
CA ASP A 157 -10.74 -11.87 -2.85
C ASP A 157 -9.71 -11.30 -1.87
N ARG A 158 -9.58 -9.98 -1.76
CA ARG A 158 -8.71 -9.33 -0.77
C ARG A 158 -9.16 -9.64 0.66
N LEU A 159 -10.46 -9.54 0.93
CA LEU A 159 -11.05 -9.88 2.23
C LEU A 159 -10.83 -11.36 2.58
N HIS A 160 -11.06 -12.25 1.62
CA HIS A 160 -10.80 -13.67 1.82
C HIS A 160 -9.30 -13.98 2.06
N ALA A 161 -8.40 -13.24 1.41
CA ALA A 161 -6.97 -13.39 1.65
C ALA A 161 -6.57 -12.91 3.05
N ILE A 162 -7.15 -11.81 3.56
CA ILE A 162 -6.98 -11.38 4.95
C ILE A 162 -7.42 -12.49 5.90
N GLU A 163 -8.64 -13.03 5.74
CA GLU A 163 -9.16 -14.12 6.57
C GLU A 163 -8.23 -15.34 6.57
N LYS A 164 -7.76 -15.78 5.40
CA LYS A 164 -6.80 -16.91 5.25
C LYS A 164 -5.50 -16.67 6.01
N LEU A 165 -4.95 -15.46 5.94
CA LEU A 165 -3.70 -15.10 6.61
C LEU A 165 -3.89 -14.99 8.13
N HIS A 166 -5.00 -14.38 8.56
CA HIS A 166 -5.37 -14.28 9.97
C HIS A 166 -5.51 -15.65 10.62
N ASN A 167 -6.21 -16.58 9.96
CA ASN A 167 -6.45 -17.94 10.44
C ASN A 167 -5.18 -18.78 10.62
N VAL A 168 -4.07 -18.43 9.95
CA VAL A 168 -2.77 -19.10 10.14
C VAL A 168 -1.84 -18.34 11.10
N GLY A 169 -2.35 -17.32 11.79
CA GLY A 169 -1.63 -16.54 12.79
C GLY A 169 -0.74 -15.43 12.25
N ILE A 170 -0.88 -15.03 10.98
CA ILE A 170 -0.16 -13.88 10.43
C ILE A 170 -0.87 -12.59 10.87
N HIS A 171 -0.10 -11.60 11.37
CA HIS A 171 -0.66 -10.30 11.76
C HIS A 171 -1.17 -9.55 10.53
N THR A 172 -2.49 -9.51 10.38
CA THR A 172 -3.17 -8.88 9.25
C THR A 172 -3.45 -7.40 9.52
N VAL A 173 -3.24 -6.59 8.49
CA VAL A 173 -3.54 -5.16 8.51
C VAL A 173 -4.49 -4.85 7.37
N LEU A 174 -5.59 -4.16 7.66
CA LEU A 174 -6.40 -3.52 6.61
C LEU A 174 -5.87 -2.09 6.43
N PHE A 175 -5.22 -1.85 5.30
CA PHE A 175 -4.73 -0.53 4.96
C PHE A 175 -5.77 0.20 4.10
N MET A 176 -6.57 1.04 4.75
CA MET A 176 -7.53 1.91 4.09
C MET A 176 -6.81 3.11 3.47
N SER A 177 -6.09 2.82 2.37
CA SER A 177 -5.31 3.79 1.63
C SER A 177 -5.58 3.69 0.12
N PRO A 178 -5.99 4.80 -0.51
CA PRO A 178 -6.40 6.07 0.10
C PRO A 178 -7.89 6.06 0.47
N ILE A 179 -8.27 6.80 1.51
CA ILE A 179 -9.69 7.12 1.77
C ILE A 179 -10.17 8.16 0.75
N PHE A 180 -11.21 7.83 -0.02
CA PHE A 180 -11.87 8.75 -0.95
C PHE A 180 -12.97 9.56 -0.23
N PRO A 181 -12.89 10.91 -0.21
CA PRO A 181 -13.87 11.73 0.48
C PRO A 181 -15.32 11.42 0.09
N TYR A 182 -16.17 11.14 1.07
CA TYR A 182 -17.60 10.87 0.88
C TYR A 182 -17.94 9.65 0.00
N ILE A 183 -16.96 8.82 -0.36
CA ILE A 183 -17.16 7.59 -1.16
C ILE A 183 -16.72 6.36 -0.35
N THR A 184 -15.62 6.46 0.39
CA THR A 184 -15.16 5.34 1.23
C THR A 184 -16.04 5.24 2.47
N GLU A 185 -16.86 4.19 2.52
CA GLU A 185 -17.68 3.79 3.66
C GLU A 185 -16.84 3.15 4.79
N TRP A 186 -15.97 3.95 5.39
CA TRP A 186 -14.94 3.47 6.33
C TRP A 186 -15.51 2.74 7.56
N LYS A 187 -16.68 3.16 8.06
CA LYS A 187 -17.34 2.48 9.20
C LYS A 187 -17.76 1.07 8.83
N GLU A 188 -18.39 0.91 7.67
CA GLU A 188 -18.86 -0.39 7.19
C GLU A 188 -17.70 -1.34 6.91
N ILE A 189 -16.60 -0.82 6.33
CA ILE A 189 -15.36 -1.60 6.17
C ILE A 189 -14.89 -2.10 7.53
N ILE A 190 -14.75 -1.23 8.54
CA ILE A 190 -14.27 -1.64 9.87
C ILE A 190 -15.22 -2.66 10.50
N ASP A 191 -16.53 -2.39 10.50
CA ASP A 191 -17.53 -3.26 11.13
C ASP A 191 -17.58 -4.65 10.50
N SER A 192 -17.41 -4.75 9.18
CA SER A 192 -17.43 -6.02 8.45
C SER A 192 -16.12 -6.81 8.55
N THR A 193 -14.99 -6.17 8.91
CA THR A 193 -13.67 -6.83 8.89
C THR A 193 -13.00 -7.00 10.24
N LYS A 194 -13.50 -6.39 11.31
CA LYS A 194 -12.84 -6.36 12.65
C LYS A 194 -12.54 -7.72 13.27
N GLU A 195 -13.26 -8.77 12.89
CA GLU A 195 -13.00 -10.13 13.39
C GLU A 195 -11.75 -10.78 12.77
N ASN A 196 -11.30 -10.32 11.58
CA ASN A 196 -10.20 -10.92 10.83
C ASN A 196 -8.99 -9.98 10.63
N VAL A 197 -9.06 -8.78 11.20
CA VAL A 197 -8.05 -7.73 11.04
C VAL A 197 -7.43 -7.40 12.39
N CYS A 198 -6.11 -7.57 12.52
CA CYS A 198 -5.40 -7.28 13.77
C CYS A 198 -5.16 -5.78 13.99
N GLU A 199 -5.09 -5.00 12.90
CA GLU A 199 -4.75 -3.57 12.94
C GLU A 199 -5.28 -2.83 11.69
N TYR A 200 -5.71 -1.58 11.86
CA TYR A 200 -6.19 -0.72 10.78
C TYR A 200 -5.24 0.43 10.50
N TRP A 201 -4.91 0.66 9.24
CA TRP A 201 -4.14 1.84 8.83
C TRP A 201 -4.98 2.74 7.95
N PHE A 202 -4.91 4.05 8.20
CA PHE A 202 -5.69 5.05 7.46
C PHE A 202 -4.77 6.05 6.78
N GLU A 203 -5.01 6.33 5.50
CA GLU A 203 -4.29 7.37 4.78
C GLU A 203 -5.25 8.21 3.93
N ASN A 204 -5.05 9.53 3.96
CA ASN A 204 -5.85 10.45 3.18
C ASN A 204 -5.50 10.37 1.68
N LEU A 205 -6.47 10.62 0.82
CA LEU A 205 -6.23 10.75 -0.62
C LEU A 205 -5.43 12.02 -0.92
N ASN A 206 -4.10 11.89 -0.94
CA ASN A 206 -3.18 12.97 -1.30
C ASN A 206 -3.09 13.10 -2.83
N LEU A 207 -3.71 14.12 -3.42
CA LEU A 207 -3.69 14.36 -4.87
C LEU A 207 -2.64 15.38 -5.29
N ARG A 208 -1.73 14.99 -6.19
CA ARG A 208 -0.69 15.88 -6.77
C ARG A 208 -0.48 15.54 -8.25
N GLY A 209 0.11 16.47 -9.01
CA GLY A 209 0.48 16.25 -10.41
C GLY A 209 -0.66 15.69 -11.29
N GLU A 210 -0.32 14.81 -12.22
CA GLU A 210 -1.25 14.28 -13.23
C GLU A 210 -2.39 13.41 -12.67
N TYR A 211 -2.17 12.72 -11.54
CA TYR A 211 -3.23 11.90 -10.96
C TYR A 211 -4.27 12.76 -10.21
N LYS A 212 -3.95 14.00 -9.83
CA LYS A 212 -4.95 14.95 -9.31
C LYS A 212 -6.03 15.24 -10.34
N SER A 213 -5.64 15.67 -11.55
CA SER A 213 -6.61 15.96 -12.62
C SER A 213 -7.38 14.71 -13.04
N SER A 214 -6.70 13.55 -13.10
CA SER A 214 -7.33 12.27 -13.41
C SER A 214 -8.47 11.94 -12.42
N ILE A 215 -8.22 12.11 -11.12
CA ILE A 215 -9.23 11.83 -10.09
C ILE A 215 -10.32 12.90 -10.06
N LEU A 216 -10.01 14.19 -10.13
CA LEU A 216 -11.04 15.23 -10.15
C LEU A 216 -11.96 15.11 -11.37
N SER A 217 -11.42 14.75 -12.54
CA SER A 217 -12.22 14.45 -13.74
C SER A 217 -13.14 13.24 -13.55
N TYR A 218 -12.62 12.17 -12.93
CA TYR A 218 -13.41 11.00 -12.58
C TYR A 218 -14.59 11.38 -11.66
N ILE A 219 -14.33 12.14 -10.59
CA ILE A 219 -15.35 12.61 -9.65
C ILE A 219 -16.39 13.47 -10.38
N ASN A 220 -15.97 14.43 -11.19
CA ASN A 220 -16.91 15.27 -11.95
C ASN A 220 -17.82 14.45 -12.89
N THR A 221 -17.34 13.31 -13.39
CA THR A 221 -18.08 12.49 -14.36
C THR A 221 -18.97 11.43 -13.70
N HIS A 222 -18.51 10.79 -12.62
CA HIS A 222 -19.19 9.64 -11.99
C HIS A 222 -19.86 9.98 -10.66
N HIS A 223 -19.46 11.08 -10.02
CA HIS A 223 -19.96 11.56 -8.73
C HIS A 223 -20.13 13.08 -8.78
N SER A 224 -20.87 13.57 -9.78
CA SER A 224 -20.99 15.01 -10.07
C SER A 224 -21.55 15.82 -8.89
N ASP A 225 -22.33 15.17 -8.02
CA ASP A 225 -22.84 15.70 -6.76
C ASP A 225 -21.74 15.95 -5.70
N LEU A 226 -20.59 15.28 -5.81
CA LEU A 226 -19.43 15.46 -4.93
C LEU A 226 -18.40 16.47 -5.48
N LYS A 227 -18.60 16.98 -6.69
CA LYS A 227 -17.64 17.86 -7.38
C LYS A 227 -17.21 19.04 -6.50
N GLU A 228 -18.16 19.84 -6.04
CA GLU A 228 -17.88 21.05 -5.24
C GLU A 228 -17.12 20.70 -3.96
N LYS A 229 -17.50 19.60 -3.28
CA LYS A 229 -16.80 19.14 -2.06
C LYS A 229 -15.34 18.79 -2.34
N TYR A 230 -15.06 18.14 -3.48
CA TYR A 230 -13.69 17.85 -3.89
C TYR A 230 -12.93 19.11 -4.30
N GLU A 231 -13.59 20.09 -4.93
CA GLU A 231 -12.98 21.38 -5.27
C GLU A 231 -12.58 22.15 -4.00
N THR A 232 -13.44 22.20 -2.98
CA THR A 232 -13.10 22.76 -1.66
C THR A 232 -11.89 22.07 -1.02
N ILE A 233 -11.89 20.73 -0.96
CA ILE A 233 -10.78 19.98 -0.36
C ILE A 233 -9.45 20.21 -1.11
N TYR A 234 -9.48 20.19 -2.45
CA TYR A 234 -8.24 20.08 -3.25
C TYR A 234 -7.83 21.34 -4.01
N LEU A 235 -8.75 22.23 -4.35
CA LEU A 235 -8.47 23.50 -5.03
C LEU A 235 -8.38 24.65 -4.03
N GLU A 236 -9.34 24.75 -3.11
CA GLU A 236 -9.34 25.73 -2.03
C GLU A 236 -8.42 25.32 -0.87
N LYS A 237 -8.03 24.03 -0.83
CA LYS A 237 -7.12 23.42 0.16
C LYS A 237 -7.69 23.45 1.57
N ASP A 238 -9.01 23.31 1.70
CA ASP A 238 -9.66 23.18 2.99
C ASP A 238 -9.32 21.81 3.63
N SER A 239 -8.73 21.85 4.82
CA SER A 239 -8.35 20.67 5.60
C SER A 239 -9.42 20.18 6.56
N THR A 240 -10.54 20.91 6.70
CA THR A 240 -11.61 20.63 7.67
C THR A 240 -12.13 19.20 7.53
N TYR A 241 -12.41 18.75 6.30
CA TYR A 241 -12.83 17.38 6.05
C TYR A 241 -11.84 16.33 6.61
N TRP A 242 -10.55 16.52 6.34
CA TRP A 242 -9.52 15.57 6.77
C TRP A 242 -9.32 15.56 8.29
N ASN A 243 -9.32 16.74 8.92
CA ASN A 243 -9.19 16.86 10.37
C ASN A 243 -10.38 16.18 11.07
N THR A 244 -11.61 16.50 10.65
CA THR A 244 -12.82 15.89 11.21
C THR A 244 -12.83 14.37 10.99
N LEU A 245 -12.47 13.89 9.81
CA LEU A 245 -12.43 12.46 9.52
C LEU A 245 -11.37 11.73 10.37
N ALA A 246 -10.20 12.33 10.57
CA ALA A 246 -9.16 11.74 11.41
C ALA A 246 -9.64 11.55 12.85
N ASP A 247 -10.30 12.55 13.43
CA ASP A 247 -10.84 12.47 14.79
C ASP A 247 -11.96 11.44 14.90
N LEU A 248 -12.82 11.34 13.87
CA LEU A 248 -13.88 10.34 13.81
C LEU A 248 -13.33 8.91 13.74
N LEU A 249 -12.29 8.67 12.92
CA LEU A 249 -11.64 7.36 12.80
C LEU A 249 -11.01 6.94 14.13
N ASN A 250 -10.28 7.85 14.77
CA ASN A 250 -9.62 7.60 16.05
C ASN A 250 -10.65 7.26 17.14
N THR A 251 -11.64 8.13 17.32
CA THR A 251 -12.72 7.95 18.32
C THR A 251 -13.46 6.63 18.12
N TYR A 252 -13.75 6.27 16.87
CA TYR A 252 -14.47 5.05 16.55
C TYR A 252 -13.64 3.79 16.81
N CYS A 253 -12.35 3.79 16.42
CA CYS A 253 -11.45 2.68 16.71
C CYS A 253 -11.20 2.51 18.21
N ASP A 254 -11.00 3.62 18.95
CA ASP A 254 -10.83 3.62 20.41
C ASP A 254 -12.07 3.02 21.10
N LYS A 255 -13.27 3.43 20.67
CA LYS A 255 -14.53 2.91 21.20
C LYS A 255 -14.67 1.39 21.01
N LEU A 256 -14.15 0.87 19.90
CA LEU A 256 -14.18 -0.56 19.58
C LEU A 256 -12.97 -1.34 20.14
N GLY A 257 -11.99 -0.66 20.76
CA GLY A 257 -10.76 -1.29 21.25
C GLY A 257 -9.86 -1.84 20.14
N LEU A 258 -9.90 -1.26 18.94
CA LEU A 258 -9.12 -1.71 17.79
C LEU A 258 -7.72 -1.09 17.79
N ASN A 259 -6.72 -1.84 17.32
CA ASN A 259 -5.40 -1.27 17.03
C ASN A 259 -5.43 -0.51 15.71
N TYR A 260 -4.88 0.71 15.68
CA TYR A 260 -4.81 1.47 14.44
C TYR A 260 -3.64 2.45 14.36
N VAL A 261 -3.32 2.86 13.14
CA VAL A 261 -2.38 3.96 12.85
C VAL A 261 -3.02 4.91 11.84
N ASN A 262 -3.09 6.18 12.20
CA ASN A 262 -3.65 7.22 11.34
C ASN A 262 -2.54 8.05 10.68
N TYR A 263 -2.27 7.79 9.39
CA TYR A 263 -1.21 8.46 8.62
C TYR A 263 -1.62 9.81 8.04
N PHE A 264 -2.80 10.35 8.37
CA PHE A 264 -3.24 11.67 7.88
C PHE A 264 -2.26 12.78 8.30
N TYR A 265 -1.60 12.61 9.45
CA TYR A 265 -0.60 13.56 9.98
C TYR A 265 0.83 13.16 9.61
N HIS A 266 1.08 12.71 8.38
CA HIS A 266 2.39 12.20 7.96
C HIS A 266 3.57 13.12 8.32
N GLU A 267 3.42 14.44 8.19
CA GLU A 267 4.49 15.39 8.57
C GLU A 267 4.77 15.43 10.08
N LYS A 268 3.75 15.25 10.93
CA LYS A 268 3.93 15.16 12.39
C LYS A 268 4.61 13.85 12.77
N LEU A 269 4.19 12.73 12.16
CA LEU A 269 4.78 11.40 12.38
C LEU A 269 6.26 11.34 11.96
N VAL A 270 6.64 12.00 10.85
CA VAL A 270 8.05 12.12 10.44
C VAL A 270 8.85 12.90 11.49
N LYS A 271 8.31 14.03 11.98
CA LYS A 271 8.98 14.87 12.98
C LYS A 271 9.18 14.14 14.31
N GLU A 272 8.16 13.42 14.77
CA GLU A 272 8.24 12.60 16.00
C GLU A 272 9.31 11.52 15.89
N LYS A 273 9.40 10.82 14.74
CA LYS A 273 10.48 9.85 14.51
C LYS A 273 11.86 10.48 14.57
N LEU A 274 12.05 11.63 13.92
CA LEU A 274 13.34 12.34 13.91
C LEU A 274 13.75 12.79 15.30
N ASN A 275 12.80 13.09 16.18
CA ASN A 275 13.06 13.49 17.56
C ASN A 275 13.36 12.30 18.50
N ASN A 276 12.96 11.08 18.12
CA ASN A 276 13.12 9.86 18.90
C ASN A 276 14.30 8.97 18.42
N GLN A 277 15.07 9.41 17.41
CA GLN A 277 16.27 8.74 16.89
C GLN A 277 17.54 9.45 17.34
#